data_AF-W8YQC2-F1
#
_entry.id   AF-W8YQC2-F1
#
_cell.length_a   1.000
_cell.length_b   1.000
_cell.length_c   1.000
_cell.angle_alpha   90.00
_cell.angle_beta   90.00
_cell.angle_gamma   90.00
#
_symmetry.space_group_name_H-M   'P 1'
#
loop_
_entity.id
_entity.type
_entity.pdbx_description
1 polymer ?
#
loop_
_entity_poly.entity_id
_entity_poly.type
_entity_poly.pdbx_seq_one_letter_code
_entity_poly.pdbx_strand_id
1 'polypeptide(L)'
;MPANTAPLNEAVGKNATYKTVPGQYYNPQTDAYEVTQGSGGAPNVRFVEASAQGAAAITPNDSTDLAKVTRGLYVGTGGDIKITMADGSVVTRKNVAGGITHPWAVKRIWATGTTAADLIGDY
;
A
#
# COMPACT_ATOMS: atom_id res chain seq x y z
N MET A 1 23.16 3.73 53.81
CA MET A 1 22.78 3.72 52.39
C MET A 1 22.04 2.43 52.12
N PRO A 2 20.71 2.43 51.94
CA PRO A 2 20.01 1.19 51.65
C PRO A 2 20.14 0.85 50.16
N ALA A 3 20.48 -0.41 49.92
CA ALA A 3 20.61 -1.02 48.61
C ALA A 3 19.29 -0.94 47.83
N ASN A 4 19.37 -0.53 46.56
CA ASN A 4 18.25 -0.62 45.63
C ASN A 4 18.12 -2.08 45.17
N THR A 5 17.35 -2.87 45.91
CA THR A 5 16.98 -4.22 45.53
C THR A 5 15.66 -4.16 44.77
N ALA A 6 15.68 -4.41 43.47
CA ALA A 6 14.51 -4.91 42.76
C ALA A 6 14.98 -6.06 41.87
N PRO A 7 14.62 -7.29 42.22
CA PRO A 7 13.67 -8.02 41.39
C PRO A 7 12.68 -8.79 42.31
N LEU A 8 11.52 -9.31 41.92
CA LEU A 8 11.01 -9.88 40.69
C LEU A 8 9.50 -9.59 40.71
N ASN A 9 8.91 -9.04 39.65
CA ASN A 9 7.46 -9.07 39.48
C ASN A 9 7.03 -10.42 38.88
N GLU A 10 7.39 -11.51 39.56
CA GLU A 10 6.66 -12.76 39.43
C GLU A 10 5.51 -12.74 40.45
N ALA A 11 4.32 -13.07 39.94
CA ALA A 11 3.05 -13.26 40.65
C ALA A 11 2.21 -12.00 40.97
N VAL A 12 1.49 -11.50 39.95
CA VAL A 12 0.04 -11.23 40.12
C VAL A 12 -0.69 -11.71 38.87
N GLY A 13 -1.38 -12.85 39.00
CA GLY A 13 -2.35 -13.29 38.01
C GLY A 13 -3.54 -12.33 37.95
N LYS A 14 -4.01 -12.07 36.72
CA LYS A 14 -5.36 -11.63 36.32
C LYS A 14 -5.88 -10.31 36.95
N ASN A 15 -6.14 -9.34 36.07
CA ASN A 15 -6.75 -8.00 36.27
C ASN A 15 -5.83 -6.85 36.72
N ALA A 16 -4.86 -6.48 35.87
CA ALA A 16 -4.55 -5.06 35.73
C ALA A 16 -5.60 -4.45 34.79
N THR A 17 -6.55 -3.70 35.35
CA THR A 17 -7.49 -2.89 34.57
C THR A 17 -6.72 -1.79 33.86
N TYR A 18 -6.25 -2.08 32.64
CA TYR A 18 -5.66 -1.06 31.76
C TYR A 18 -6.76 -0.03 31.47
N LYS A 19 -6.61 1.20 32.00
CA LYS A 19 -7.51 2.31 31.67
C LYS A 19 -7.35 2.59 30.17
N THR A 20 -8.30 2.13 29.37
CA THR A 20 -8.34 2.41 27.94
C THR A 20 -8.66 3.89 27.75
N VAL A 21 -7.66 4.68 27.33
CA VAL A 21 -7.92 6.00 26.76
C VAL A 21 -8.47 5.75 25.35
N PRO A 22 -9.68 6.25 25.01
CA PRO A 22 -10.24 6.05 23.69
C PRO A 22 -9.26 6.51 22.60
N GLY A 23 -8.89 5.58 21.70
CA GLY A 23 -8.04 5.89 20.54
C GLY A 23 -6.52 5.88 20.80
N GLN A 24 -6.03 5.33 21.91
CA GLN A 24 -4.59 5.09 22.13
C GLN A 24 -4.31 3.62 22.42
N TYR A 25 -3.16 3.11 21.98
CA TYR A 25 -2.70 1.75 22.30
C TYR A 25 -1.49 1.81 23.23
N TYR A 26 -1.48 0.97 24.27
CA TYR A 26 -0.38 0.85 25.22
C TYR A 26 0.77 0.02 24.62
N ASN A 27 1.99 0.57 24.66
CA ASN A 27 3.22 -0.04 24.20
C ASN A 27 4.01 -0.57 25.41
N PRO A 28 4.07 -1.91 25.63
CA PRO A 28 4.75 -2.48 26.79
C PRO A 28 6.29 -2.41 26.70
N GLN A 29 6.87 -2.04 25.56
CA GLN A 29 8.32 -1.89 25.39
C GLN A 29 8.79 -0.49 25.76
N THR A 30 7.90 0.51 25.70
CA THR A 30 8.21 1.92 26.01
C THR A 30 7.41 2.46 27.21
N ASP A 31 6.49 1.65 27.77
CA ASP A 31 5.58 2.00 28.88
C ASP A 31 4.77 3.28 28.60
N ALA A 32 4.29 3.43 27.35
CA ALA A 32 3.60 4.62 26.86
C ALA A 32 2.33 4.29 26.07
N TYR A 33 1.38 5.22 26.04
CA TYR A 33 0.20 5.15 25.18
C TYR A 33 0.45 5.95 23.89
N GLU A 34 0.32 5.30 22.73
CA GLU A 34 0.62 5.87 21.42
C GLU A 34 -0.63 5.97 20.53
N VAL A 35 -0.67 7.01 19.68
CA VAL A 35 -1.83 7.35 18.83
C VAL A 35 -1.91 6.51 17.56
N THR A 36 -0.81 5.90 17.14
CA THR A 36 -0.70 5.25 15.83
C THR A 36 0.02 3.92 15.99
N GLN A 37 -0.66 2.81 15.73
CA GLN A 37 0.05 1.54 15.58
C GLN A 37 0.88 1.63 14.30
N GLY A 38 2.22 1.53 14.43
CA GLY A 38 3.07 1.16 13.31
C GLY A 38 2.51 -0.10 12.62
N SER A 39 2.85 -0.30 11.35
CA SER A 39 2.31 -1.33 10.43
C SER A 39 2.59 -2.78 10.87
N GLY A 40 2.05 -3.17 12.02
CA GLY A 40 2.22 -4.45 12.69
C GLY A 40 0.94 -4.76 13.46
N GLY A 41 -0.10 -5.15 12.72
CA GLY A 41 -1.21 -5.95 13.23
C GLY A 41 -2.01 -5.41 14.42
N ALA A 42 -2.78 -4.32 14.22
CA ALA A 42 -3.92 -4.00 15.10
C ALA A 42 -5.13 -4.89 14.73
N PRO A 43 -6.00 -5.28 15.68
CA PRO A 43 -7.21 -6.06 15.39
C PRO A 43 -8.28 -5.32 14.53
N ASN A 44 -7.99 -4.12 14.01
CA ASN A 44 -8.89 -3.35 13.18
C ASN A 44 -8.19 -2.30 12.28
N VAL A 45 -6.93 -2.53 11.90
CA VAL A 45 -6.34 -1.80 10.75
C VAL A 45 -6.84 -2.45 9.47
N ARG A 46 -7.73 -1.75 8.76
CA ARG A 46 -8.11 -2.13 7.41
C ARG A 46 -6.87 -1.95 6.53
N PHE A 47 -6.19 -3.03 6.15
CA PHE A 47 -5.21 -3.01 5.05
C PHE A 47 -5.88 -2.81 3.66
N VAL A 48 -6.94 -2.00 3.62
CA VAL A 48 -7.66 -1.56 2.42
C VAL A 48 -6.71 -0.83 1.46
N GLU A 49 -5.62 -0.30 2.00
CA GLU A 49 -4.59 0.38 1.22
C GLU A 49 -3.71 -0.56 0.41
N ALA A 50 -3.90 -1.89 0.45
CA ALA A 50 -3.15 -2.86 -0.36
C ALA A 50 -3.90 -3.32 -1.63
N SER A 51 -5.23 -3.24 -1.65
CA SER A 51 -6.07 -3.60 -2.80
C SER A 51 -6.43 -2.39 -3.65
N ALA A 52 -6.72 -2.61 -4.94
CA ALA A 52 -7.37 -1.59 -5.74
C ALA A 52 -8.80 -1.35 -5.24
N GLN A 53 -9.17 -0.09 -5.10
CA GLN A 53 -10.46 0.35 -4.55
C GLN A 53 -11.39 0.86 -5.65
N GLY A 54 -10.85 1.16 -6.82
CA GLY A 54 -11.59 1.48 -8.03
C GLY A 54 -10.78 1.16 -9.28
N ALA A 55 -11.41 1.38 -10.42
CA ALA A 55 -10.78 1.20 -11.72
C ALA A 55 -11.28 2.26 -12.70
N ALA A 56 -10.46 2.61 -13.69
CA ALA A 56 -10.88 3.46 -14.80
C ALA A 56 -10.27 2.98 -16.11
N ALA A 57 -11.03 3.09 -17.20
CA ALA A 57 -10.50 2.91 -18.53
C ALA A 57 -9.45 3.99 -18.82
N ILE A 58 -8.30 3.59 -19.36
CA ILE A 58 -7.20 4.48 -19.67
C ILE A 58 -7.08 4.63 -21.19
N THR A 59 -7.10 5.88 -21.64
CA THR A 59 -6.64 6.24 -22.98
C THR A 59 -5.19 6.72 -22.90
N PRO A 60 -4.25 6.09 -23.63
CA PRO A 60 -2.86 6.54 -23.68
C PRO A 60 -2.73 8.01 -24.12
N ASN A 61 -1.81 8.75 -23.50
CA ASN A 61 -1.57 10.15 -23.78
C ASN A 61 -0.08 10.50 -23.57
N ASP A 62 0.53 11.18 -24.53
CA ASP A 62 1.96 11.57 -24.45
C ASP A 62 2.20 12.86 -23.65
N SER A 63 1.16 13.67 -23.45
CA SER A 63 1.24 15.01 -22.86
C SER A 63 0.73 15.08 -21.42
N THR A 64 -0.18 14.20 -21.00
CA THR A 64 -0.82 14.26 -19.68
C THR A 64 -0.61 12.99 -18.87
N ASP A 65 -0.36 13.14 -17.58
CA ASP A 65 -0.38 12.03 -16.62
C ASP A 65 -1.81 11.57 -16.33
N LEU A 66 -1.94 10.35 -15.80
CA LEU A 66 -3.20 9.85 -15.26
C LEU A 66 -3.58 10.66 -14.01
N ALA A 67 -4.89 10.82 -13.78
CA ALA A 67 -5.40 11.55 -12.61
C ALA A 67 -5.00 10.90 -11.28
N LYS A 68 -4.75 9.58 -11.29
CA LYS A 68 -4.25 8.79 -10.16
C LYS A 68 -3.18 7.84 -10.65
N VAL A 69 -2.16 7.63 -9.83
CA VAL A 69 -1.18 6.55 -10.06
C VAL A 69 -1.90 5.23 -9.85
N THR A 70 -1.77 4.32 -10.81
CA THR A 70 -2.39 2.99 -10.70
C THR A 70 -1.66 2.14 -9.67
N ARG A 71 -2.28 1.04 -9.29
CA ARG A 71 -1.74 -0.03 -8.45
C ARG A 71 -1.65 -1.34 -9.22
N GLY A 72 -2.52 -1.48 -10.21
CA GLY A 72 -2.47 -2.50 -11.25
C GLY A 72 -2.89 -1.91 -12.59
N LEU A 73 -2.40 -2.51 -13.66
CA LEU A 73 -2.82 -2.21 -15.03
C LEU A 73 -3.34 -3.49 -15.66
N TYR A 74 -4.64 -3.56 -15.87
CA TYR A 74 -5.26 -4.56 -16.71
C TYR A 74 -5.01 -4.24 -18.18
N VAL A 75 -4.61 -5.25 -18.92
CA VAL A 75 -4.36 -5.18 -20.36
C VAL A 75 -5.32 -6.14 -21.02
N GLY A 76 -6.33 -5.66 -21.75
CA GLY A 76 -7.26 -6.56 -22.45
C GLY A 76 -6.63 -7.17 -23.70
N THR A 77 -6.12 -6.32 -24.60
CA THR A 77 -5.41 -6.76 -25.81
C THR A 77 -3.91 -6.60 -25.60
N GLY A 78 -3.16 -7.71 -25.66
CA GLY A 78 -1.71 -7.73 -25.46
C GLY A 78 -0.93 -6.94 -26.52
N GLY A 79 0.30 -6.59 -26.21
CA GLY A 79 1.15 -5.78 -27.08
C GLY A 79 2.29 -5.10 -26.35
N ASP A 80 2.93 -4.13 -26.98
CA ASP A 80 3.94 -3.30 -26.33
C ASP A 80 3.25 -2.17 -25.57
N ILE A 81 3.77 -1.83 -24.40
CA ILE A 81 3.28 -0.69 -23.61
C ILE A 81 4.45 0.13 -23.13
N LYS A 82 4.47 1.41 -23.51
CA LYS A 82 5.40 2.38 -22.95
C LYS A 82 4.72 3.11 -21.79
N ILE A 83 5.32 3.04 -20.62
CA ILE A 83 4.77 3.58 -19.37
C ILE A 83 5.80 4.42 -18.63
N THR A 84 5.31 5.45 -17.94
CA THR A 84 6.04 6.11 -16.85
C THR A 84 5.53 5.54 -15.54
N MET A 85 6.42 4.95 -14.76
CA MET A 85 6.13 4.38 -13.45
C MET A 85 5.99 5.46 -12.39
N ALA A 86 5.48 5.10 -11.21
CA ALA A 86 5.29 6.02 -10.07
C ALA A 86 6.57 6.73 -9.62
N ASP A 87 7.73 6.06 -9.75
CA ASP A 87 9.06 6.61 -9.44
C ASP A 87 9.60 7.56 -10.54
N GLY A 88 8.86 7.75 -11.63
CA GLY A 88 9.24 8.58 -12.77
C GLY A 88 10.08 7.85 -13.83
N SER A 89 10.45 6.59 -13.62
CA SER A 89 11.16 5.80 -14.63
C SER A 89 10.27 5.55 -15.85
N VAL A 90 10.85 5.66 -17.04
CA VAL A 90 10.17 5.40 -18.31
C VAL A 90 10.67 4.08 -18.87
N VAL A 91 9.75 3.14 -19.08
CA VAL A 91 10.06 1.81 -19.59
C VAL A 91 9.06 1.39 -20.65
N THR A 92 9.55 0.69 -21.68
CA THR A 92 8.71 0.00 -22.65
C THR A 92 8.70 -1.48 -22.32
N ARG A 93 7.55 -1.99 -21.89
CA ARG A 93 7.31 -3.42 -21.72
C ARG A 93 6.94 -4.01 -23.07
N LYS A 94 7.71 -4.98 -23.53
CA LYS A 94 7.50 -5.65 -24.82
C LYS A 94 6.65 -6.89 -24.65
N ASN A 95 5.78 -7.16 -25.63
CA ASN A 95 4.95 -8.37 -25.68
C ASN A 95 4.20 -8.65 -24.37
N VAL A 96 3.57 -7.61 -23.81
CA VAL A 96 2.77 -7.71 -22.59
C VAL A 96 1.58 -8.61 -22.85
N ALA A 97 1.40 -9.61 -21.99
CA ALA A 97 0.26 -10.50 -22.06
C ALA A 97 -1.05 -9.74 -21.78
N GLY A 98 -2.04 -9.93 -22.65
CA GLY A 98 -3.41 -9.46 -22.46
C GLY A 98 -4.23 -10.43 -21.61
N GLY A 99 -5.42 -9.99 -21.21
CA GLY A 99 -6.36 -10.71 -20.36
C GLY A 99 -5.99 -10.78 -18.88
N ILE A 100 -4.97 -10.04 -18.43
CA ILE A 100 -4.49 -10.09 -17.03
C ILE A 100 -4.18 -8.69 -16.48
N THR A 101 -4.29 -8.56 -15.16
CA THR A 101 -3.83 -7.38 -14.40
C THR A 101 -2.37 -7.54 -14.02
N HIS A 102 -1.55 -6.61 -14.48
CA HIS A 102 -0.16 -6.50 -14.10
C HIS A 102 -0.01 -5.58 -12.88
N PRO A 103 0.70 -5.97 -11.80
CA PRO A 103 0.82 -5.17 -10.58
C PRO A 103 1.85 -4.05 -10.76
N TRP A 104 1.53 -3.08 -11.62
CA TRP A 104 2.39 -1.94 -11.92
C TRP A 104 1.77 -0.64 -11.42
N ALA A 105 2.61 0.15 -10.74
CA ALA A 105 2.25 1.50 -10.36
C ALA A 105 2.59 2.47 -11.50
N VAL A 106 1.59 2.80 -12.31
CA VAL A 106 1.75 3.58 -13.54
C VAL A 106 1.21 4.99 -13.34
N LYS A 107 2.04 5.98 -13.69
CA LYS A 107 1.71 7.40 -13.67
C LYS A 107 1.26 7.92 -15.04
N ARG A 108 1.84 7.37 -16.12
CA ARG A 108 1.48 7.71 -17.51
C ARG A 108 1.57 6.48 -18.40
N ILE A 109 0.65 6.37 -19.35
CA ILE A 109 0.77 5.45 -20.49
C ILE A 109 0.94 6.30 -21.74
N TRP A 110 2.04 6.12 -22.44
CA TRP A 110 2.38 6.89 -23.63
C TRP A 110 1.54 6.38 -24.80
N ALA A 111 0.99 7.29 -25.61
CA ALA A 111 0.31 6.92 -26.86
C ALA A 111 1.33 6.42 -27.88
N THR A 112 2.50 7.05 -27.92
CA THR A 112 3.63 6.58 -28.74
C THR A 112 4.27 5.33 -28.15
N GLY A 113 4.44 4.30 -28.99
CA GLY A 113 5.11 3.07 -28.59
C GLY A 113 4.26 2.13 -27.73
N THR A 114 2.95 2.38 -27.63
CA THR A 114 1.98 1.47 -27.03
C THR A 114 1.08 0.89 -28.11
N THR A 115 1.09 -0.44 -28.26
CA THR A 115 0.22 -1.20 -29.17
C THR A 115 -0.81 -2.04 -28.44
N ALA A 116 -0.65 -2.23 -27.13
CA ALA A 116 -1.69 -2.86 -26.32
C ALA A 116 -2.94 -1.96 -26.23
N ALA A 117 -4.11 -2.59 -26.12
CA ALA A 117 -5.40 -1.90 -26.05
C ALA A 117 -6.25 -2.43 -24.89
N ASP A 118 -7.43 -1.84 -24.71
CA ASP A 118 -8.39 -2.19 -23.65
C ASP A 118 -7.76 -2.10 -22.25
N LEU A 119 -7.11 -0.96 -21.99
CA LEU A 119 -6.34 -0.71 -20.76
C LEU A 119 -7.25 -0.21 -19.64
N ILE A 120 -7.15 -0.83 -18.47
CA ILE A 120 -7.88 -0.41 -17.27
C ILE A 120 -6.87 -0.25 -16.13
N GLY A 121 -6.85 0.92 -15.50
CA GLY A 121 -6.02 1.20 -14.34
C GLY A 121 -6.79 0.99 -13.06
N ASP A 122 -6.31 0.07 -12.23
CA ASP A 122 -6.83 -0.23 -10.91
C ASP A 122 -6.12 0.66 -9.88
N TYR A 123 -6.84 1.40 -9.03
CA TYR A 123 -6.27 2.37 -8.07
C TYR A 123 -6.98 2.41 -6.72
#